data_AF-A0A7J9LF57-F1
#
_entry.id   AF-A0A7J9LF57-F1
#
_cell.length_a   1.000
_cell.length_b   1.000
_cell.length_c   1.000
_cell.angle_alpha   90.00
_cell.angle_beta   90.00
_cell.angle_gamma   90.00
#
_symmetry.space_group_name_H-M   'P 1'
#
loop_
_entity.id
_entity.type
_entity.pdbx_description
1 polymer ?
#
loop_
_entity_poly.entity_id
_entity_poly.type
_entity_poly.pdbx_seq_one_letter_code
_entity_poly.pdbx_strand_id
1 'polypeptide(L)'
;ALVNVGGDLAKLVPGRVSTEVDARWAYDTHGIIRRVHDLLKLYNEIDVPPERLLFKIPSTWQGIEASRLLESEGIQTHLTFVYSFAQAAAAAQAGASVIQIFVGRVRIGHAIILVTLRLKLPFKEERIPG
;
A
#
# COMPACT_ATOMS: atom_id res chain seq x y z
N ALA A 1 3.49 18.22 0.31
CA ALA A 1 2.01 18.15 0.33
C ALA A 1 1.52 16.78 0.79
N LEU A 2 1.75 15.71 0.01
CA LEU A 2 1.17 14.39 0.31
C LEU A 2 1.62 13.80 1.66
N VAL A 3 2.90 13.95 2.02
CA VAL A 3 3.44 13.50 3.32
C VAL A 3 2.79 14.25 4.49
N ASN A 4 2.65 15.58 4.40
CA ASN A 4 2.01 16.38 5.45
C ASN A 4 0.56 15.94 5.69
N VAL A 5 -0.22 15.77 4.61
CA VAL A 5 -1.60 15.27 4.71
C VAL A 5 -1.62 13.87 5.33
N GLY A 6 -0.73 12.98 4.89
CA GLY A 6 -0.64 11.64 5.47
C GLY A 6 -0.23 11.65 6.94
N GLY A 7 0.63 12.58 7.36
CA GLY A 7 1.04 12.76 8.75
C GLY A 7 -0.08 13.28 9.64
N ASP A 8 -0.88 14.22 9.15
CA ASP A 8 -2.07 14.70 9.86
C ASP A 8 -3.11 13.59 10.00
N LEU A 9 -3.37 12.83 8.94
CA LEU A 9 -4.24 11.64 9.00
C LEU A 9 -3.70 10.61 9.99
N ALA A 10 -2.38 10.42 10.05
CA ALA A 10 -1.76 9.49 10.98
C ALA A 10 -1.91 9.91 12.45
N LYS A 11 -2.32 11.14 12.76
CA LYS A 11 -2.67 11.56 14.12
C LYS A 11 -4.14 11.31 14.45
N LEU A 12 -5.00 11.23 13.44
CA LEU A 12 -6.45 11.14 13.59
C LEU A 12 -6.99 9.70 13.63
N VAL A 13 -6.27 8.74 13.04
CA VAL A 13 -6.73 7.34 12.95
C VAL A 13 -5.87 6.40 13.79
N PRO A 14 -6.43 5.37 14.43
CA PRO A 14 -5.65 4.37 15.17
C PRO A 14 -4.96 3.37 14.23
N GLY A 15 -5.45 3.23 13.00
CA GLY A 15 -4.87 2.38 11.94
C GLY A 15 -3.73 3.03 11.17
N ARG A 16 -3.32 2.44 10.05
CA ARG A 16 -2.22 2.95 9.21
C ARG A 16 -2.71 3.92 8.15
N VAL A 17 -1.82 4.80 7.71
CA VAL A 17 -2.04 5.66 6.54
C VAL A 17 -1.31 5.06 5.35
N SER A 18 -2.01 5.00 4.22
CA SER A 18 -1.43 4.49 2.98
C SER A 18 -1.15 5.62 2.01
N THR A 19 0.08 5.67 1.51
CA THR A 19 0.60 6.72 0.63
C THR A 19 1.03 6.12 -0.69
N GLU A 20 0.45 6.63 -1.78
CA GLU A 20 0.67 6.10 -3.12
C GLU A 20 1.95 6.63 -3.77
N VAL A 21 2.71 5.71 -4.35
CA VAL A 21 3.85 6.01 -5.21
C VAL A 21 3.32 6.51 -6.54
N ASP A 22 3.96 7.56 -7.08
CA ASP A 22 3.58 8.14 -8.37
C ASP A 22 3.56 7.08 -9.48
N ALA A 23 2.43 6.99 -10.18
CA ALA A 23 2.17 5.96 -11.18
C ALA A 23 3.15 5.99 -12.36
N ARG A 24 3.86 7.09 -12.61
CA ARG A 24 4.92 7.16 -13.64
C ARG A 24 6.04 6.15 -13.40
N TRP A 25 6.24 5.72 -12.15
CA TRP A 25 7.23 4.70 -11.79
C TRP A 25 6.69 3.27 -11.82
N ALA A 26 5.42 3.05 -12.19
CA ALA A 26 4.77 1.74 -12.08
C ALA A 26 5.51 0.59 -12.79
N TYR A 27 6.40 0.89 -13.74
CA TYR A 27 7.18 -0.10 -14.50
C TYR A 27 8.69 0.00 -14.26
N ASP A 28 9.14 0.68 -13.20
CA ASP A 28 10.54 0.78 -12.77
C ASP A 28 10.69 0.33 -11.31
N THR A 29 11.17 -0.90 -11.10
CA THR A 29 11.37 -1.49 -9.77
C THR A 29 12.24 -0.61 -8.89
N HIS A 30 13.38 -0.14 -9.40
CA HIS A 30 14.31 0.67 -8.61
C HIS A 30 13.77 2.08 -8.40
N GLY A 31 13.03 2.62 -9.36
CA GLY A 31 12.30 3.90 -9.23
C GLY A 31 11.29 3.87 -8.10
N ILE A 32 10.50 2.80 -8.00
CA ILE A 32 9.55 2.59 -6.89
C ILE A 32 10.28 2.54 -5.55
N ILE A 33 11.33 1.71 -5.44
CA ILE A 33 12.10 1.54 -4.19
C ILE A 33 12.69 2.88 -3.74
N ARG A 34 13.39 3.59 -4.64
CA ARG A 34 13.94 4.92 -4.33
C ARG A 34 12.85 5.86 -3.83
N ARG A 35 11.70 5.90 -4.51
CA ARG A 35 10.61 6.79 -4.15
C ARG A 35 10.01 6.46 -2.78
N VAL A 36 9.89 5.17 -2.45
CA VAL A 36 9.42 4.73 -1.14
C VAL A 36 10.39 5.17 -0.04
N HIS A 37 11.70 5.00 -0.23
CA HIS A 37 12.68 5.49 0.75
C HIS A 37 12.65 7.01 0.91
N ASP A 38 12.49 7.77 -0.19
CA ASP A 38 12.36 9.22 -0.12
C ASP A 38 11.12 9.63 0.70
N LEU A 39 9.98 8.96 0.48
CA LEU A 39 8.77 9.20 1.25
C LEU A 39 8.96 8.83 2.73
N LEU A 40 9.63 7.72 3.02
CA LEU A 40 9.92 7.29 4.39
C LEU A 40 10.79 8.32 5.13
N LYS A 41 11.81 8.87 4.47
CA LYS A 41 12.63 9.96 5.03
C LYS A 41 11.78 11.19 5.37
N LEU A 42 10.92 11.62 4.45
CA LEU A 42 10.02 12.75 4.67
C LEU A 42 9.03 12.50 5.80
N TYR A 43 8.53 11.26 5.98
CA TYR A 43 7.69 10.92 7.12
C TYR A 43 8.45 10.95 8.44
N ASN A 44 9.71 10.52 8.43
CA ASN A 44 10.58 10.58 9.60
C ASN A 44 10.88 12.03 10.02
N GLU A 45 11.00 12.96 9.07
CA GLU A 45 11.17 14.40 9.34
C GLU A 45 9.97 15.03 10.07
N ILE A 46 8.79 14.40 10.02
CA ILE A 46 7.57 14.85 10.70
C ILE A 46 7.12 13.88 11.80
N ASP A 47 8.04 13.08 12.31
CA ASP A 47 7.85 12.16 13.46
C ASP A 47 6.71 11.13 13.29
N VAL A 48 6.46 10.68 12.06
CA VAL A 48 5.51 9.59 11.81
C VAL A 48 6.27 8.26 11.71
N PRO A 49 6.05 7.31 12.63
CA PRO A 49 6.87 6.11 12.67
C PRO A 49 6.48 5.11 11.56
N PRO A 50 7.43 4.32 11.03
CA PRO A 50 7.22 3.46 9.86
C PRO A 50 6.06 2.47 9.97
N GLU A 51 5.78 1.95 11.17
CA GLU A 51 4.68 1.01 11.43
C GLU A 51 3.27 1.61 11.25
N ARG A 52 3.18 2.95 11.16
CA ARG A 52 1.95 3.70 10.84
C ARG A 52 1.76 3.86 9.33
N LEU A 53 2.74 3.47 8.52
CA LEU A 53 2.78 3.75 7.09
C LEU A 53 2.57 2.47 6.27
N LEU A 54 1.92 2.65 5.12
CA LEU A 54 1.81 1.65 4.06
C LEU A 54 2.12 2.33 2.73
N PHE A 55 3.06 1.81 1.96
CA PHE A 55 3.38 2.38 0.65
C PHE A 55 2.57 1.68 -0.44
N LYS A 56 1.68 2.43 -1.09
CA LYS A 56 0.76 1.90 -2.08
C LYS A 56 1.44 1.87 -3.45
N ILE A 57 1.50 0.68 -4.04
CA ILE A 57 2.28 0.37 -5.24
C ILE A 57 1.37 -0.33 -6.26
N PRO A 58 1.34 0.12 -7.54
CA PRO A 58 0.65 -0.60 -8.61
C PRO A 58 1.17 -2.03 -8.78
N SER A 59 0.27 -3.01 -8.90
CA SER A 59 0.60 -4.44 -8.97
C SER A 59 1.01 -4.89 -10.38
N THR A 60 1.96 -4.16 -10.97
CA THR A 60 2.74 -4.61 -12.12
C THR A 60 3.79 -5.63 -11.66
N TRP A 61 4.49 -6.28 -12.59
CA TRP A 61 5.61 -7.15 -12.24
C TRP A 61 6.69 -6.40 -11.44
N GLN A 62 7.06 -5.21 -11.91
CA GLN A 62 8.05 -4.36 -11.26
C GLN A 62 7.62 -3.88 -9.88
N GLY A 63 6.34 -3.56 -9.71
CA GLY A 63 5.77 -3.17 -8.42
C GLY A 63 5.73 -4.32 -7.42
N ILE A 64 5.43 -5.54 -7.87
CA ILE A 64 5.47 -6.74 -7.02
C ILE A 64 6.92 -7.08 -6.62
N GLU A 65 7.89 -6.99 -7.53
CA GLU A 65 9.31 -7.17 -7.18
C GLU A 65 9.82 -6.08 -6.24
N ALA A 66 9.39 -4.83 -6.43
CA ALA A 66 9.73 -3.75 -5.52
C ALA A 66 9.15 -4.02 -4.12
N SER A 67 7.90 -4.49 -4.05
CA SER A 67 7.27 -4.88 -2.80
C SER A 67 8.04 -5.98 -2.08
N ARG A 68 8.47 -7.01 -2.81
CA ARG A 68 9.26 -8.11 -2.24
C ARG A 68 10.52 -7.61 -1.53
N LEU A 69 11.25 -6.69 -2.17
CA LEU A 69 12.47 -6.10 -1.59
C LEU A 69 12.15 -5.20 -0.39
N LEU A 70 11.21 -4.27 -0.54
CA LEU A 70 10.80 -3.37 0.54
C LEU A 70 10.28 -4.12 1.78
N GLU A 71 9.46 -5.15 1.58
CA GLU A 71 8.95 -5.98 2.67
C GLU A 71 10.05 -6.79 3.36
N SER A 72 11.10 -7.20 2.63
CA SER A 72 12.28 -7.85 3.21
C SER A 72 13.11 -6.90 4.08
N GLU A 73 13.02 -5.60 3.84
CA GLU A 73 13.61 -4.53 4.65
C GLU A 73 12.69 -4.09 5.81
N GLY A 74 11.51 -4.69 5.95
CA GLY A 74 10.52 -4.33 6.96
C GLY A 74 9.64 -3.13 6.59
N ILE A 75 9.74 -2.63 5.36
CA ILE A 75 8.90 -1.54 4.85
C ILE A 75 7.59 -2.12 4.32
N GLN A 76 6.47 -1.70 4.91
CA GLN A 76 5.18 -2.29 4.61
C GLN A 76 4.56 -1.70 3.34
N THR A 77 4.07 -2.60 2.50
CA THR A 77 3.55 -2.29 1.17
C THR A 77 2.08 -2.64 1.03
N HIS A 78 1.41 -1.88 0.15
CA HIS A 78 0.01 -2.01 -0.17
C HIS A 78 -0.14 -2.13 -1.69
N LEU A 79 -0.37 -3.35 -2.17
CA LEU A 79 -0.42 -3.64 -3.60
C LEU A 79 -1.81 -3.33 -4.12
N THR A 80 -1.90 -2.39 -5.05
CA THR A 80 -3.15 -1.90 -5.63
C THR A 80 -3.25 -2.21 -7.12
N PHE A 81 -4.40 -1.96 -7.74
CA PHE A 81 -4.68 -2.35 -9.13
C PHE A 81 -4.51 -3.85 -9.39
N VAL A 82 -4.93 -4.67 -8.41
CA VAL A 82 -4.99 -6.12 -8.54
C VAL A 82 -6.33 -6.49 -9.16
N TYR A 83 -6.29 -7.03 -10.38
CA TYR A 83 -7.48 -7.40 -11.17
C TYR A 83 -7.55 -8.90 -11.52
N SER A 84 -6.50 -9.65 -11.21
CA SER A 84 -6.41 -11.08 -11.52
C SER A 84 -5.93 -11.88 -10.32
N PHE A 85 -6.30 -13.16 -10.30
CA PHE A 85 -5.80 -14.09 -9.30
C PHE A 85 -4.28 -14.22 -9.35
N ALA A 86 -3.67 -14.19 -10.55
CA ALA A 86 -2.23 -14.25 -10.72
C ALA A 86 -1.52 -13.08 -10.02
N GLN A 87 -2.02 -11.85 -10.19
CA GLN A 87 -1.48 -10.68 -9.46
C GLN A 87 -1.65 -10.82 -7.95
N ALA A 88 -2.81 -11.29 -7.48
CA ALA A 88 -3.07 -11.47 -6.05
C ALA A 88 -2.13 -12.52 -5.44
N ALA A 89 -1.95 -13.66 -6.11
CA ALA A 89 -1.05 -14.73 -5.69
C ALA A 89 0.41 -14.26 -5.66
N ALA A 90 0.87 -13.58 -6.72
CA ALA A 90 2.23 -13.05 -6.78
C ALA A 90 2.48 -11.97 -5.72
N ALA A 91 1.53 -11.06 -5.48
CA ALA A 91 1.64 -10.07 -4.40
C ALA A 91 1.69 -10.74 -3.00
N ALA A 92 0.93 -11.81 -2.79
CA ALA A 92 0.99 -12.57 -1.53
C ALA A 92 2.33 -13.29 -1.36
N GLN A 93 2.86 -13.89 -2.43
CA GLN A 93 4.18 -14.55 -2.43
C GLN A 93 5.33 -13.55 -2.23
N ALA A 94 5.20 -12.33 -2.76
CA ALA A 94 6.12 -11.24 -2.49
C ALA A 94 6.07 -10.74 -1.03
N GLY A 95 5.09 -11.18 -0.25
CA GLY A 95 4.94 -10.82 1.15
C GLY A 95 4.32 -9.45 1.36
N ALA A 96 3.51 -8.95 0.42
CA ALA A 96 2.79 -7.69 0.59
C ALA A 96 1.99 -7.65 1.90
N SER A 97 2.07 -6.56 2.65
CA SER A 97 1.31 -6.39 3.90
C SER A 97 -0.19 -6.28 3.65
N VAL A 98 -0.57 -5.61 2.54
CA VAL A 98 -1.95 -5.40 2.11
C VAL A 98 -2.08 -5.62 0.61
N ILE A 99 -3.13 -6.33 0.18
CA ILE A 99 -3.49 -6.52 -1.22
C ILE A 99 -4.90 -5.96 -1.44
N GLN A 100 -5.01 -4.98 -2.33
CA GLN A 100 -6.26 -4.32 -2.67
C GLN A 100 -6.74 -4.79 -4.04
N ILE A 101 -7.67 -5.73 -3.99
CA ILE A 101 -8.31 -6.37 -5.13
C ILE A 101 -9.53 -5.55 -5.54
N PHE A 102 -9.59 -5.19 -6.82
CA PHE A 102 -10.72 -4.48 -7.39
C PHE A 102 -11.70 -5.51 -7.95
N VAL A 103 -12.86 -5.67 -7.29
CA VAL A 103 -13.93 -6.58 -7.71
C VAL A 103 -15.09 -5.75 -8.25
N GLY A 104 -15.43 -5.90 -9.53
CA GLY A 104 -16.51 -5.11 -10.15
C GLY A 104 -16.36 -5.09 -11.66
N ARG A 105 -17.48 -5.24 -12.40
CA ARG A 105 -17.51 -5.55 -13.84
C ARG A 105 -16.55 -4.65 -14.65
N VAL A 106 -15.66 -5.29 -15.41
CA VAL A 106 -14.76 -4.72 -16.46
C VAL A 106 -15.59 -4.26 -17.69
N ARG A 107 -16.69 -3.54 -17.47
CA ARG A 107 -17.46 -2.84 -18.49
C ARG A 107 -17.95 -1.55 -17.87
N ILE A 108 -17.25 -0.46 -18.19
CA ILE A 108 -17.73 0.94 -18.22
C ILE A 108 -18.85 1.22 -17.20
N GLY A 109 -18.50 1.61 -15.97
CA GLY A 109 -19.45 2.25 -15.04
C GLY A 109 -19.52 1.68 -13.62
N HIS A 110 -18.85 2.38 -12.69
CA HIS A 110 -19.30 2.67 -11.32
C HIS A 110 -19.93 1.56 -10.46
N ALA A 111 -19.14 0.54 -10.11
CA ALA A 111 -19.13 -0.05 -8.76
C ALA A 111 -17.82 -0.83 -8.58
N ILE A 112 -16.83 -0.22 -7.94
CA ILE A 112 -15.61 -0.90 -7.52
C ILE A 112 -15.89 -1.43 -6.11
N ILE A 113 -16.19 -2.72 -5.98
CA ILE A 113 -16.13 -3.38 -4.68
C ILE A 113 -14.65 -3.54 -4.36
N LEU A 114 -14.22 -2.83 -3.32
CA LEU A 114 -12.86 -2.91 -2.83
C LEU A 114 -12.74 -4.08 -1.86
N VAL A 115 -12.03 -5.14 -2.27
CA VAL A 115 -11.67 -6.22 -1.34
C VAL A 115 -10.23 -5.99 -0.92
N THR A 116 -10.04 -5.67 0.36
CA THR A 116 -8.71 -5.47 0.96
C THR A 116 -8.36 -6.69 1.79
N LEU A 117 -7.33 -7.43 1.39
CA LEU A 117 -6.77 -8.55 2.14
C LEU A 117 -5.54 -8.07 2.91
N ARG A 118 -5.54 -8.26 4.23
CA ARG A 118 -4.40 -7.96 5.11
C ARG A 118 -3.70 -9.25 5.47
N LEU A 119 -2.44 -9.40 5.07
CA LEU A 119 -1.73 -10.69 5.19
C LEU A 119 -0.90 -10.83 6.46
N LYS A 120 -0.45 -9.72 7.07
CA LYS A 120 0.57 -9.76 8.13
C LYS A 120 0.11 -9.34 9.54
N LEU A 121 -1.17 -9.03 9.81
CA LEU A 121 -1.61 -8.62 11.15
C LEU A 121 -3.08 -8.93 11.53
N PRO A 122 -3.35 -9.21 12.82
CA PRO A 122 -4.71 -9.41 13.32
C PRO A 122 -5.51 -8.10 13.35
N PHE A 123 -6.82 -8.23 13.15
CA PHE A 123 -7.82 -7.18 13.30
C PHE A 123 -7.95 -6.84 14.79
N LYS A 124 -7.83 -5.55 15.17
CA LYS A 124 -8.57 -5.06 16.34
C LYS A 124 -9.90 -4.57 15.79
N GLU A 125 -10.95 -5.32 16.09
CA GLU A 125 -12.33 -4.91 15.82
C GLU A 125 -12.65 -3.75 16.75
N GLU A 126 -12.42 -2.52 16.32
CA GLU A 126 -12.98 -1.35 17.00
C GLU A 126 -14.42 -1.18 16.54
N ARG A 127 -15.32 -1.68 17.40
CA ARG A 127 -16.73 -1.32 17.38
C ARG A 127 -16.81 0.21 17.50
N ILE A 128 -17.36 0.87 16.49
CA ILE A 128 -17.74 2.28 16.61
C ILE A 128 -18.78 2.34 17.74
N PRO A 129 -18.55 3.07 18.85
CA PRO A 129 -19.57 3.28 19.86
C PRO A 129 -20.74 4.02 19.20
N GLY A 130 -21.95 3.48 19.37
CA GLY A 130 -23.20 4.14 18.97
C GLY A 130 -23.54 5.33 19.85
#